data_AF-A0A1Y5HYG3-F1
#
_entry.id   AF-A0A1Y5HYG3-F1
#
_cell.length_a   1.000
_cell.length_b   1.000
_cell.length_c   1.000
_cell.angle_alpha   90.00
_cell.angle_beta   90.00
_cell.angle_gamma   90.00
#
_symmetry.space_group_name_H-M   'P 1'
#
loop_
_entity.id
_entity.type
_entity.pdbx_description
1 polymer ?
#
loop_
_entity_poly.entity_id
_entity_poly.type
_entity_poly.pdbx_seq_one_letter_code
_entity_poly.pdbx_strand_id
1 'polypeptide(L)'
;MRASRSPSTSPPSTVSRRRARRAEGCARAGDDDAFRDDAVALTRRAALAAARAVVLHTACARPSIASPRETLSRAWTRATGAPEDVTFPSSFAGDWLATATCVDVSAPLGTSYVRDIETFERERREIGRRTTYPVRFARNARGDVVFDRAFNVDALATSRGGGRDVVREIEWDIDDPNVLKLTTSDGTRVFYKITARSSARDDDARTMTTSELAEIVLDRNRSGSPSVKSTRVVTKYKWRDVDDAREGPAIVASQTVYEYLSPVGDAGTASRDDADAAFIRARGRAVSQSVHRIAMIRYPDR
;
A
#
# COMPACT_ATOMS: atom_id res chain seq x y z
N MET A 1 59.59 29.42 31.74
CA MET A 1 60.77 29.03 30.94
C MET A 1 60.26 28.47 29.62
N ARG A 2 60.59 29.11 28.48
CA ARG A 2 61.62 28.71 27.49
C ARG A 2 61.46 27.28 26.92
N ALA A 3 61.52 27.02 25.60
CA ALA A 3 61.44 27.90 24.42
C ALA A 3 61.44 27.06 23.11
N SER A 4 60.61 27.42 22.12
CA SER A 4 60.96 27.46 20.66
C SER A 4 61.33 26.14 19.92
N ARG A 5 61.25 25.96 18.58
CA ARG A 5 61.12 26.85 17.40
C ARG A 5 60.32 26.18 16.24
N SER A 6 59.66 26.98 15.40
CA SER A 6 59.46 26.74 13.94
C SER A 6 60.54 27.55 13.16
N PRO A 7 60.81 27.43 11.82
CA PRO A 7 59.81 27.70 10.75
C PRO A 7 60.08 27.12 9.32
N SER A 8 59.27 27.57 8.33
CA SER A 8 59.58 27.73 6.87
C SER A 8 59.65 26.46 5.98
N THR A 9 59.35 26.46 4.66
CA THR A 9 59.04 27.55 3.68
C THR A 9 58.27 27.00 2.45
N SER A 10 57.71 27.89 1.61
CA SER A 10 57.13 27.61 0.26
C SER A 10 57.42 28.79 -0.68
N PRO A 11 57.04 28.79 -1.99
CA PRO A 11 56.89 27.69 -2.97
C PRO A 11 58.06 27.75 -4.02
N PRO A 12 58.06 28.39 -5.24
CA PRO A 12 57.03 28.80 -6.23
C PRO A 12 57.25 28.31 -7.71
N SER A 13 56.27 28.59 -8.59
CA SER A 13 56.38 28.91 -10.05
C SER A 13 56.77 27.85 -11.12
N THR A 14 56.45 27.95 -12.44
CA THR A 14 55.34 28.53 -13.27
C THR A 14 55.52 28.00 -14.73
N VAL A 15 54.55 28.22 -15.64
CA VAL A 15 54.62 28.18 -17.15
C VAL A 15 54.90 26.80 -17.83
N SER A 16 54.52 26.51 -19.09
CA SER A 16 54.01 27.36 -20.19
C SER A 16 53.28 26.58 -21.30
N ARG A 17 52.21 27.17 -21.86
CA ARG A 17 51.91 27.28 -23.33
C ARG A 17 51.69 25.97 -24.15
N ARG A 18 50.94 25.96 -25.28
CA ARG A 18 50.51 27.03 -26.20
C ARG A 18 49.35 26.56 -27.12
N ARG A 19 48.41 27.47 -27.46
CA ARG A 19 47.75 27.76 -28.78
C ARG A 19 47.21 26.60 -29.67
N ALA A 20 46.29 26.79 -30.62
CA ALA A 20 45.27 27.80 -30.97
C ALA A 20 44.54 27.28 -32.24
N ARG A 21 43.27 27.61 -32.51
CA ARG A 21 42.79 28.74 -33.34
C ARG A 21 41.25 28.64 -33.38
N ARG A 22 40.49 29.76 -33.29
CA ARG A 22 39.92 30.57 -34.41
C ARG A 22 38.90 29.75 -35.25
N ALA A 23 37.71 30.25 -35.59
CA ALA A 23 37.32 31.64 -35.83
C ALA A 23 35.80 31.92 -35.67
N GLU A 24 35.45 33.21 -35.49
CA GLU A 24 34.41 34.01 -36.20
C GLU A 24 32.98 33.42 -36.42
N GLY A 25 31.87 34.16 -36.24
CA GLY A 25 31.65 35.56 -35.79
C GLY A 25 30.20 36.06 -36.06
N CYS A 26 29.86 37.28 -35.59
CA CYS A 26 28.61 38.06 -35.82
C CYS A 26 27.26 37.44 -35.34
N ALA A 27 26.47 38.11 -34.47
CA ALA A 27 25.64 39.31 -34.69
C ALA A 27 24.37 39.02 -35.54
N ARG A 28 23.14 39.51 -35.23
CA ARG A 28 22.72 40.71 -34.48
C ARG A 28 21.25 40.60 -34.02
N ALA A 29 20.93 41.28 -32.91
CA ALA A 29 19.77 42.15 -32.61
C ALA A 29 18.32 41.81 -33.00
N GLY A 30 17.38 42.15 -32.10
CA GLY A 30 15.93 42.18 -32.33
C GLY A 30 15.16 42.27 -31.00
N ASP A 31 15.04 43.48 -30.43
CA ASP A 31 14.22 43.75 -29.24
C ASP A 31 12.73 43.91 -29.58
N ASP A 32 11.89 43.65 -28.57
CA ASP A 32 10.55 44.18 -28.28
C ASP A 32 9.56 44.49 -29.42
N ASP A 33 8.38 43.83 -29.38
CA ASP A 33 7.14 44.58 -29.22
C ASP A 33 5.91 43.78 -28.69
N ALA A 34 5.04 44.51 -28.00
CA ALA A 34 3.57 44.41 -27.94
C ALA A 34 2.80 43.13 -27.44
N PHE A 35 2.23 43.29 -26.23
CA PHE A 35 0.78 43.23 -25.91
C PHE A 35 -0.10 41.96 -26.02
N ARG A 36 -0.87 41.81 -24.93
CA ARG A 36 -2.22 41.19 -24.72
C ARG A 36 -2.34 39.77 -24.16
N ASP A 37 -3.28 39.69 -23.21
CA ASP A 37 -3.90 38.48 -22.69
C ASP A 37 -4.48 37.60 -23.81
N ASP A 38 -4.43 36.29 -23.63
CA ASP A 38 -5.66 35.51 -23.74
C ASP A 38 -5.57 34.20 -22.93
N ALA A 39 -6.70 33.81 -22.35
CA ALA A 39 -6.84 32.53 -21.65
C ALA A 39 -7.20 31.40 -22.64
N VAL A 40 -7.04 30.16 -22.19
CA VAL A 40 -7.57 28.93 -22.85
C VAL A 40 -6.88 28.53 -24.18
N ALA A 41 -5.74 27.85 -24.06
CA ALA A 41 -5.16 27.05 -25.15
C ALA A 41 -4.52 25.73 -24.68
N LEU A 42 -5.24 24.93 -23.86
CA LEU A 42 -4.86 23.54 -23.54
C LEU A 42 -4.99 22.64 -24.79
N THR A 43 -4.00 22.74 -25.67
CA THR A 43 -3.98 22.12 -26.99
C THR A 43 -3.50 20.67 -26.95
N ARG A 44 -4.46 19.72 -26.90
CA ARG A 44 -4.53 18.42 -27.62
C ARG A 44 -3.23 17.63 -27.96
N ARG A 45 -2.12 17.74 -27.23
CA ARG A 45 -0.87 16.96 -27.44
C ARG A 45 -0.24 16.44 -26.14
N ALA A 46 -1.07 16.01 -25.19
CA ALA A 46 -0.66 15.33 -23.96
C ALA A 46 -1.24 13.91 -23.80
N ALA A 47 -1.83 13.35 -24.86
CA ALA A 47 -2.45 12.02 -24.87
C ALA A 47 -1.80 11.13 -25.93
N LEU A 48 -0.56 10.66 -25.68
CA LEU A 48 0.11 9.51 -26.33
C LEU A 48 1.53 9.29 -25.76
N ALA A 49 1.67 9.10 -24.45
CA ALA A 49 2.98 8.82 -23.82
C ALA A 49 2.88 8.03 -22.49
N ALA A 50 2.02 7.00 -22.41
CA ALA A 50 1.90 6.15 -21.22
C ALA A 50 1.65 4.66 -21.53
N ALA A 51 2.24 4.16 -22.62
CA ALA A 51 2.24 2.75 -22.98
C ALA A 51 3.67 2.18 -22.88
N ARG A 52 4.12 1.83 -21.66
CA ARG A 52 5.37 1.09 -21.43
C ARG A 52 5.26 0.22 -20.18
N ALA A 53 5.57 -1.07 -20.36
CA ALA A 53 5.63 -2.13 -19.33
C ALA A 53 4.32 -2.49 -18.59
N VAL A 54 3.29 -2.93 -19.34
CA VAL A 54 2.40 -3.98 -18.80
C VAL A 54 3.20 -5.28 -18.80
N VAL A 55 3.63 -5.74 -17.62
CA VAL A 55 4.21 -7.08 -17.51
C VAL A 55 3.05 -8.08 -17.43
N LEU A 56 2.83 -8.81 -18.53
CA LEU A 56 1.88 -9.91 -18.62
C LEU A 56 2.28 -11.05 -17.65
N HIS A 57 1.86 -10.92 -16.40
CA HIS A 57 1.87 -12.03 -15.46
C HIS A 57 0.62 -12.87 -15.71
N THR A 58 0.83 -14.06 -16.28
CA THR A 58 -0.12 -15.17 -16.21
C THR A 58 -0.19 -15.70 -14.78
N ALA A 59 -0.68 -14.87 -13.87
CA ALA A 59 -1.19 -15.33 -12.59
C ALA A 59 -2.38 -16.22 -12.90
N CYS A 60 -2.16 -17.55 -12.89
CA CYS A 60 -3.21 -18.53 -12.83
C CYS A 60 -4.00 -18.27 -11.55
N ALA A 61 -5.22 -17.75 -11.69
CA ALA A 61 -6.08 -17.51 -10.55
C ALA A 61 -6.31 -18.84 -9.84
N ARG A 62 -5.76 -18.97 -8.63
CA ARG A 62 -6.07 -20.10 -7.76
C ARG A 62 -7.57 -20.04 -7.44
N PRO A 63 -8.33 -21.12 -7.66
CA PRO A 63 -9.77 -21.07 -7.43
C PRO A 63 -10.05 -20.95 -5.93
N SER A 64 -10.71 -19.88 -5.53
CA SER A 64 -11.34 -19.75 -4.21
C SER A 64 -12.43 -20.84 -4.09
N ILE A 65 -12.25 -21.82 -3.21
CA ILE A 65 -13.17 -22.96 -3.09
C ILE A 65 -14.36 -22.54 -2.23
N ALA A 66 -15.49 -22.23 -2.86
CA ALA A 66 -16.74 -22.01 -2.14
C ALA A 66 -17.29 -23.34 -1.59
N SER A 67 -17.53 -23.42 -0.29
CA SER A 67 -18.14 -24.59 0.36
C SER A 67 -19.66 -24.46 0.41
N PRO A 68 -20.46 -25.45 -0.03
CA PRO A 68 -21.92 -25.34 -0.09
C PRO A 68 -22.58 -25.54 1.30
N ARG A 69 -22.42 -24.57 2.21
CA ARG A 69 -22.81 -24.68 3.64
C ARG A 69 -23.36 -23.40 4.28
N GLU A 70 -24.29 -22.72 3.62
CA GLU A 70 -24.95 -21.49 4.12
C GLU A 70 -25.49 -21.58 5.55
N THR A 71 -26.09 -22.72 5.92
CA THR A 71 -26.72 -22.94 7.23
C THR A 71 -25.70 -22.99 8.37
N LEU A 72 -24.48 -23.47 8.10
CA LEU A 72 -23.41 -23.56 9.09
C LEU A 72 -22.77 -22.19 9.35
N SER A 73 -22.57 -21.35 8.32
CA SER A 73 -22.00 -20.01 8.48
C SER A 73 -22.84 -19.16 9.46
N ARG A 74 -24.17 -19.07 9.27
CA ARG A 74 -25.06 -18.31 10.18
C ARG A 74 -25.15 -18.91 11.59
N ALA A 75 -25.09 -20.24 11.71
CA ALA A 75 -25.07 -20.91 13.02
C ALA A 75 -23.74 -20.67 13.75
N TRP A 76 -22.62 -20.67 13.02
CA TRP A 76 -21.28 -20.42 13.54
C TRP A 76 -21.10 -18.98 13.99
N THR A 77 -21.58 -17.99 13.22
CA THR A 77 -21.63 -16.57 13.63
C THR A 77 -22.38 -16.40 14.96
N ARG A 78 -23.55 -17.04 15.12
CA ARG A 78 -24.30 -17.01 16.40
C ARG A 78 -23.62 -17.76 17.54
N ALA A 79 -22.95 -18.87 17.26
CA ALA A 79 -22.31 -19.70 18.28
C ALA A 79 -20.94 -19.16 18.75
N THR A 80 -20.23 -18.43 17.89
CA THR A 80 -18.85 -17.95 18.15
C THR A 80 -18.76 -16.43 18.35
N GLY A 81 -19.76 -15.66 17.93
CA GLY A 81 -19.70 -14.21 17.87
C GLY A 81 -18.72 -13.67 16.80
N ALA A 82 -18.25 -14.51 15.88
CA ALA A 82 -17.37 -14.09 14.78
C ALA A 82 -18.07 -13.05 13.88
N PRO A 83 -17.44 -11.91 13.54
CA PRO A 83 -18.10 -10.88 12.75
C PRO A 83 -18.49 -11.37 11.35
N GLU A 84 -19.64 -10.91 10.84
CA GLU A 84 -20.00 -11.06 9.42
C GLU A 84 -19.08 -10.21 8.52
N ASP A 85 -19.01 -10.52 7.22
CA ASP A 85 -18.15 -9.76 6.29
C ASP A 85 -18.68 -8.34 6.01
N VAL A 86 -17.82 -7.50 5.43
CA VAL A 86 -18.23 -6.27 4.79
C VAL A 86 -18.89 -6.58 3.44
N THR A 87 -20.21 -6.39 3.35
CA THR A 87 -20.95 -6.44 2.09
C THR A 87 -20.89 -5.10 1.35
N PHE A 88 -20.48 -5.13 0.09
CA PHE A 88 -20.34 -3.98 -0.82
C PHE A 88 -21.57 -3.80 -1.73
N PRO A 89 -21.71 -2.62 -2.38
CA PRO A 89 -22.71 -2.42 -3.44
C PRO A 89 -22.56 -3.41 -4.60
N SER A 90 -23.66 -3.70 -5.30
CA SER A 90 -23.65 -4.55 -6.51
C SER A 90 -22.73 -3.99 -7.62
N SER A 91 -22.58 -2.66 -7.70
CA SER A 91 -21.68 -1.97 -8.62
C SER A 91 -20.19 -2.27 -8.41
N PHE A 92 -19.80 -2.86 -7.27
CA PHE A 92 -18.42 -3.29 -7.01
C PHE A 92 -18.13 -4.69 -7.58
N ALA A 93 -19.14 -5.51 -7.89
CA ALA A 93 -18.94 -6.92 -8.23
C ALA A 93 -18.10 -7.12 -9.50
N GLY A 94 -17.08 -7.99 -9.41
CA GLY A 94 -16.15 -8.34 -10.48
C GLY A 94 -14.73 -7.79 -10.27
N ASP A 95 -13.98 -7.72 -11.37
CA ASP A 95 -12.55 -7.41 -11.37
C ASP A 95 -12.25 -5.95 -11.75
N TRP A 96 -11.25 -5.39 -11.08
CA TRP A 96 -10.87 -3.98 -11.14
C TRP A 96 -9.37 -3.84 -11.26
N LEU A 97 -8.90 -2.84 -12.02
CA LEU A 97 -7.50 -2.45 -11.98
C LEU A 97 -7.34 -1.30 -10.98
N ALA A 98 -6.84 -1.61 -9.80
CA ALA A 98 -6.57 -0.63 -8.77
C ALA A 98 -5.20 0.02 -9.00
N THR A 99 -5.15 1.35 -8.98
CA THR A 99 -3.92 2.12 -8.83
C THR A 99 -3.92 2.78 -7.47
N ALA A 100 -3.07 2.28 -6.57
CA ALA A 100 -2.84 2.84 -5.25
C ALA A 100 -1.62 3.77 -5.26
N THR A 101 -1.70 4.87 -4.52
CA THR A 101 -0.57 5.78 -4.26
C THR A 101 -0.44 5.94 -2.75
N CYS A 102 0.72 5.65 -2.18
CA CYS A 102 1.00 6.01 -0.78
C CYS A 102 1.21 7.53 -0.72
N VAL A 103 0.48 8.23 0.17
CA VAL A 103 0.50 9.70 0.27
C VAL A 103 0.98 10.23 1.61
N ASP A 104 0.95 9.40 2.66
CA ASP A 104 1.52 9.71 3.98
C ASP A 104 1.97 8.42 4.66
N VAL A 105 3.05 8.48 5.44
CA VAL A 105 3.49 7.44 6.38
C VAL A 105 4.08 8.13 7.60
N SER A 106 3.49 7.89 8.76
CA SER A 106 3.79 8.58 10.01
C SER A 106 3.85 7.62 11.20
N ALA A 107 4.64 7.98 12.22
CA ALA A 107 4.73 7.25 13.49
C ALA A 107 4.21 8.15 14.63
N PRO A 108 2.90 8.12 14.96
CA PRO A 108 2.27 9.11 15.85
C PRO A 108 2.82 9.14 17.28
N LEU A 109 3.50 8.08 17.72
CA LEU A 109 4.15 7.97 19.04
C LEU A 109 5.68 8.06 18.97
N GLY A 110 6.25 8.35 17.79
CA GLY A 110 7.68 8.30 17.52
C GLY A 110 8.15 6.93 17.03
N THR A 111 9.25 6.92 16.26
CA THR A 111 9.80 5.71 15.62
C THR A 111 10.29 4.65 16.60
N SER A 112 10.57 5.01 17.86
CA SER A 112 10.92 4.06 18.93
C SER A 112 9.79 3.09 19.29
N TYR A 113 8.55 3.34 18.87
CA TYR A 113 7.42 2.43 19.04
C TYR A 113 7.17 1.50 17.82
N VAL A 114 7.93 1.67 16.73
CA VAL A 114 7.78 0.90 15.49
C VAL A 114 8.65 -0.35 15.54
N ARG A 115 8.05 -1.54 15.61
CA ARG A 115 8.81 -2.81 15.74
C ARG A 115 9.62 -3.18 14.49
N ASP A 116 9.11 -2.88 13.29
CA ASP A 116 9.77 -3.17 12.01
C ASP A 116 10.16 -1.86 11.31
N ILE A 117 11.19 -1.20 11.85
CA ILE A 117 11.64 0.11 11.38
C ILE A 117 12.14 0.07 9.92
N GLU A 118 12.68 -1.06 9.47
CA GLU A 118 13.09 -1.26 8.08
C GLU A 118 11.90 -1.26 7.13
N THR A 119 10.78 -1.90 7.51
CA THR A 119 9.52 -1.84 6.76
C THR A 119 8.92 -0.45 6.78
N PHE A 120 8.89 0.22 7.92
CA PHE A 120 8.39 1.58 8.02
C PHE A 120 9.18 2.58 7.15
N GLU A 121 10.50 2.56 7.21
CA GLU A 121 11.34 3.42 6.37
C GLU A 121 11.30 3.02 4.89
N ARG A 122 11.04 1.74 4.57
CA ARG A 122 10.73 1.32 3.19
C ARG A 122 9.41 1.93 2.71
N GLU A 123 8.34 1.87 3.48
CA GLU A 123 7.04 2.48 3.13
C GLU A 123 7.15 4.00 2.99
N ARG A 124 7.94 4.69 3.84
CA ARG A 124 8.23 6.13 3.68
C ARG A 124 8.92 6.47 2.36
N ARG A 125 9.79 5.59 1.84
CA ARG A 125 10.42 5.75 0.50
C ARG A 125 9.47 5.46 -0.66
N GLU A 126 8.31 4.86 -0.39
CA GLU A 126 7.25 4.63 -1.38
C GLU A 126 6.20 5.76 -1.43
N ILE A 127 6.31 6.81 -0.62
CA ILE A 127 5.43 7.99 -0.71
C ILE A 127 5.54 8.62 -2.11
N GLY A 128 4.38 8.86 -2.74
CA GLY A 128 4.24 9.36 -4.10
C GLY A 128 4.39 8.29 -5.20
N ARG A 129 4.89 7.09 -4.87
CA ARG A 129 4.95 5.98 -5.84
C ARG A 129 3.58 5.35 -6.05
N ARG A 130 3.33 4.94 -7.29
CA ARG A 130 2.08 4.28 -7.71
C ARG A 130 2.31 2.78 -7.84
N THR A 131 1.41 2.01 -7.25
CA THR A 131 1.36 0.55 -7.37
C THR A 131 0.05 0.18 -8.05
N THR A 132 0.13 -0.52 -9.18
CA THR A 132 -1.04 -1.00 -9.92
C THR A 132 -1.16 -2.51 -9.78
N TYR A 133 -2.36 -3.00 -9.46
CA TYR A 133 -2.64 -4.42 -9.22
C TYR A 133 -4.14 -4.71 -9.46
N PRO A 134 -4.50 -5.93 -9.86
CA PRO A 134 -5.89 -6.32 -9.96
C PRO A 134 -6.52 -6.44 -8.56
N VAL A 135 -7.80 -6.10 -8.46
CA VAL A 135 -8.64 -6.23 -7.26
C VAL A 135 -9.97 -6.86 -7.65
N ARG A 136 -10.46 -7.80 -6.84
CA ARG A 136 -11.71 -8.54 -7.05
C ARG A 136 -12.68 -8.32 -5.90
N PHE A 137 -13.94 -8.09 -6.26
CA PHE A 137 -15.07 -8.25 -5.34
C PHE A 137 -15.95 -9.39 -5.88
N ALA A 138 -15.97 -10.50 -5.15
CA ALA A 138 -16.68 -11.72 -5.54
C ALA A 138 -18.06 -11.80 -4.85
N ARG A 139 -18.93 -12.66 -5.36
CA ARG A 139 -20.17 -13.03 -4.64
C ARG A 139 -19.91 -14.28 -3.80
N ASN A 140 -20.30 -14.23 -2.53
CA ASN A 140 -20.32 -15.41 -1.66
C ASN A 140 -21.54 -16.32 -1.98
N ALA A 141 -21.71 -17.44 -1.27
CA ALA A 141 -22.84 -18.35 -1.52
C ALA A 141 -24.21 -17.69 -1.32
N ARG A 142 -24.30 -16.68 -0.44
CA ARG A 142 -25.53 -15.90 -0.15
C ARG A 142 -25.84 -14.84 -1.22
N GLY A 143 -24.94 -14.64 -2.19
CA GLY A 143 -25.03 -13.61 -3.23
C GLY A 143 -24.53 -12.23 -2.82
N ASP A 144 -24.06 -12.04 -1.57
CA ASP A 144 -23.47 -10.78 -1.10
C ASP A 144 -22.16 -10.50 -1.86
N VAL A 145 -21.92 -9.23 -2.23
CA VAL A 145 -20.65 -8.82 -2.81
C VAL A 145 -19.64 -8.57 -1.69
N VAL A 146 -18.55 -9.33 -1.66
CA VAL A 146 -17.49 -9.25 -0.63
C VAL A 146 -16.11 -9.06 -1.26
N PHE A 147 -15.15 -8.59 -0.47
CA PHE A 147 -13.76 -8.42 -0.91
C PHE A 147 -13.05 -9.77 -0.95
N ASP A 148 -12.59 -10.23 -2.12
CA ASP A 148 -11.88 -11.51 -2.25
C ASP A 148 -10.47 -11.39 -1.65
N ARG A 149 -10.33 -11.73 -0.36
CA ARG A 149 -9.08 -11.48 0.37
C ARG A 149 -7.93 -12.32 -0.15
N ALA A 150 -8.16 -13.57 -0.58
CA ALA A 150 -7.13 -14.41 -1.16
C ALA A 150 -6.56 -13.75 -2.42
N PHE A 151 -7.42 -13.41 -3.38
CA PHE A 151 -7.01 -12.78 -4.63
C PHE A 151 -6.34 -11.41 -4.39
N ASN A 152 -6.93 -10.58 -3.54
CA ASN A 152 -6.48 -9.20 -3.33
C ASN A 152 -5.15 -9.10 -2.56
N VAL A 153 -4.92 -10.00 -1.59
CA VAL A 153 -3.65 -10.05 -0.84
C VAL A 153 -2.53 -10.57 -1.73
N ASP A 154 -2.77 -11.63 -2.50
CA ASP A 154 -1.80 -12.18 -3.45
C ASP A 154 -1.41 -11.16 -4.53
N ALA A 155 -2.41 -10.55 -5.19
CA ALA A 155 -2.20 -9.53 -6.22
C ALA A 155 -1.37 -8.33 -5.71
N LEU A 156 -1.65 -7.84 -4.50
CA LEU A 156 -0.91 -6.74 -3.89
C LEU A 156 0.52 -7.16 -3.49
N ALA A 157 0.69 -8.36 -2.92
CA ALA A 157 2.00 -8.88 -2.51
C ALA A 157 2.91 -9.07 -3.73
N THR A 158 2.41 -9.69 -4.78
CA THR A 158 3.13 -9.92 -6.05
C THR A 158 3.45 -8.60 -6.77
N SER A 159 2.55 -7.62 -6.77
CA SER A 159 2.83 -6.28 -7.32
C SER A 159 3.95 -5.56 -6.53
N ARG A 160 3.92 -5.62 -5.19
CA ARG A 160 4.99 -5.09 -4.32
C ARG A 160 6.31 -5.88 -4.43
N GLY A 161 6.26 -7.15 -4.79
CA GLY A 161 7.41 -8.01 -5.10
C GLY A 161 8.05 -7.76 -6.46
N GLY A 162 7.57 -6.78 -7.23
CA GLY A 162 8.03 -6.51 -8.60
C GLY A 162 7.61 -7.58 -9.60
N GLY A 163 6.46 -8.22 -9.39
CA GLY A 163 5.91 -9.28 -10.24
C GLY A 163 6.36 -10.70 -9.87
N ARG A 164 7.33 -10.86 -8.96
CA ARG A 164 7.74 -12.18 -8.48
C ARG A 164 6.64 -12.78 -7.61
N ASP A 165 6.44 -14.09 -7.70
CA ASP A 165 5.55 -14.83 -6.79
C ASP A 165 6.07 -14.69 -5.35
N VAL A 166 5.44 -13.79 -4.57
CA VAL A 166 5.75 -13.59 -3.15
C VAL A 166 4.95 -14.56 -2.27
N VAL A 167 3.76 -14.97 -2.72
CA VAL A 167 2.85 -15.85 -1.99
C VAL A 167 2.87 -17.26 -2.57
N ARG A 168 3.57 -18.15 -1.87
CA ARG A 168 3.65 -19.57 -2.25
C ARG A 168 2.30 -20.27 -2.11
N GLU A 169 1.53 -19.91 -1.08
CA GLU A 169 0.30 -20.58 -0.67
C GLU A 169 -0.62 -19.60 0.07
N ILE A 170 -1.93 -19.67 -0.16
CA ILE A 170 -2.93 -18.86 0.51
C ILE A 170 -4.23 -19.66 0.71
N GLU A 171 -4.77 -19.60 1.92
CA GLU A 171 -5.97 -20.31 2.38
C GLU A 171 -6.93 -19.28 2.99
N TRP A 172 -8.13 -19.18 2.41
CA TRP A 172 -9.21 -18.31 2.86
C TRP A 172 -10.53 -18.82 2.27
N ASP A 173 -11.62 -18.78 3.05
CA ASP A 173 -12.96 -19.11 2.59
C ASP A 173 -13.79 -17.81 2.45
N ILE A 174 -14.52 -17.69 1.34
CA ILE A 174 -15.40 -16.54 1.07
C ILE A 174 -16.66 -16.55 1.95
N ASP A 175 -17.06 -17.73 2.44
CA ASP A 175 -18.23 -17.93 3.30
C ASP A 175 -17.90 -18.02 4.80
N ASP A 176 -16.62 -18.20 5.16
CA ASP A 176 -16.03 -17.89 6.49
C ASP A 176 -14.81 -16.96 6.36
N PRO A 177 -15.05 -15.64 6.21
CA PRO A 177 -14.04 -14.67 5.80
C PRO A 177 -13.05 -14.26 6.90
N ASN A 178 -13.17 -14.84 8.10
CA ASN A 178 -12.56 -14.33 9.32
C ASN A 178 -11.10 -14.72 9.51
N VAL A 179 -10.63 -15.77 8.82
CA VAL A 179 -9.27 -16.30 8.91
C VAL A 179 -8.67 -16.42 7.52
N LEU A 180 -7.52 -15.79 7.31
CA LEU A 180 -6.69 -15.97 6.14
C LEU A 180 -5.32 -16.49 6.61
N LYS A 181 -4.84 -17.57 6.00
CA LYS A 181 -3.48 -18.08 6.20
C LYS A 181 -2.71 -17.95 4.90
N LEU A 182 -1.45 -17.54 4.95
CA LEU A 182 -0.57 -17.59 3.79
C LEU A 182 0.83 -18.04 4.18
N THR A 183 1.52 -18.65 3.21
CA THR A 183 2.96 -18.90 3.29
C THR A 183 3.62 -18.14 2.15
N THR A 184 4.59 -17.29 2.47
CA THR A 184 5.40 -16.58 1.47
C THR A 184 6.51 -17.47 0.90
N SER A 185 7.08 -17.05 -0.21
CA SER A 185 8.15 -17.79 -0.92
C SER A 185 9.47 -17.90 -0.13
N ASP A 186 9.67 -17.07 0.91
CA ASP A 186 10.79 -17.20 1.86
C ASP A 186 10.49 -18.16 3.04
N GLY A 187 9.30 -18.77 3.07
CA GLY A 187 8.86 -19.69 4.11
C GLY A 187 8.20 -19.03 5.33
N THR A 188 8.08 -17.70 5.37
CA THR A 188 7.31 -17.02 6.45
C THR A 188 5.83 -17.43 6.38
N ARG A 189 5.28 -17.89 7.50
CA ARG A 189 3.85 -18.14 7.66
C ARG A 189 3.20 -16.91 8.26
N VAL A 190 2.10 -16.46 7.67
CA VAL A 190 1.28 -15.36 8.19
C VAL A 190 -0.12 -15.88 8.44
N PHE A 191 -0.57 -15.74 9.69
CA PHE A 191 -1.95 -16.00 10.12
C PHE A 191 -2.62 -14.66 10.40
N TYR A 192 -3.67 -14.36 9.64
CA TYR A 192 -4.41 -13.11 9.67
C TYR A 192 -5.84 -13.40 10.12
N LYS A 193 -6.23 -12.88 11.28
CA LYS A 193 -7.56 -13.10 11.87
C LYS A 193 -8.27 -11.77 12.07
N ILE A 194 -9.47 -11.62 11.52
CA ILE A 194 -10.33 -10.49 11.83
C ILE A 194 -10.93 -10.65 13.23
N THR A 195 -10.85 -9.60 14.03
CA THR A 195 -11.37 -9.55 15.41
C THR A 195 -12.52 -8.56 15.57
N ALA A 196 -12.62 -7.54 14.72
CA ALA A 196 -13.78 -6.64 14.66
C ALA A 196 -13.96 -6.05 13.26
N ARG A 197 -15.21 -5.80 12.86
CA ARG A 197 -15.55 -5.03 11.65
C ARG A 197 -16.62 -3.99 11.94
N SER A 198 -16.66 -2.95 11.11
CA SER A 198 -17.81 -2.04 11.00
C SER A 198 -17.89 -1.47 9.59
N SER A 199 -19.10 -1.29 9.08
CA SER A 199 -19.36 -0.56 7.84
C SER A 199 -20.47 0.47 8.04
N ALA A 200 -20.37 1.57 7.29
CA ALA A 200 -21.42 2.57 7.14
C ALA A 200 -21.55 2.88 5.65
N ARG A 201 -22.76 2.80 5.09
CA ARG A 201 -23.03 2.91 3.65
C ARG A 201 -24.17 3.89 3.43
N ASP A 202 -24.02 4.73 2.43
CA ASP A 202 -25.00 5.69 1.94
C ASP A 202 -25.06 5.52 0.42
N ASP A 203 -26.14 4.90 -0.07
CA ASP A 203 -26.31 4.59 -1.49
C ASP A 203 -26.70 5.81 -2.32
N ASP A 204 -27.43 6.77 -1.74
CA ASP A 204 -27.84 8.00 -2.42
C ASP A 204 -26.63 8.92 -2.65
N ALA A 205 -25.77 9.08 -1.63
CA ALA A 205 -24.50 9.79 -1.76
C ALA A 205 -23.42 8.96 -2.50
N ARG A 206 -23.66 7.66 -2.72
CA ARG A 206 -22.72 6.66 -3.24
C ARG A 206 -21.39 6.67 -2.49
N THR A 207 -21.47 6.61 -1.17
CA THR A 207 -20.30 6.54 -0.27
C THR A 207 -20.39 5.38 0.72
N MET A 208 -19.22 4.87 1.13
CA MET A 208 -19.13 3.81 2.12
C MET A 208 -17.85 3.96 2.92
N THR A 209 -17.92 3.80 4.23
CA THR A 209 -16.75 3.66 5.09
C THR A 209 -16.72 2.25 5.67
N THR A 210 -15.57 1.59 5.54
CA THR A 210 -15.30 0.28 6.13
C THR A 210 -14.19 0.42 7.16
N SER A 211 -14.22 -0.41 8.20
CA SER A 211 -13.13 -0.57 9.15
C SER A 211 -13.02 -2.04 9.53
N GLU A 212 -11.85 -2.63 9.33
CA GLU A 212 -11.52 -3.98 9.78
C GLU A 212 -10.35 -3.92 10.76
N LEU A 213 -10.48 -4.56 11.92
CA LEU A 213 -9.41 -4.78 12.89
C LEU A 213 -8.98 -6.26 12.81
N ALA A 214 -7.68 -6.47 12.67
CA ALA A 214 -7.07 -7.79 12.57
C ALA A 214 -5.99 -7.99 13.62
N GLU A 215 -5.76 -9.25 13.99
CA GLU A 215 -4.53 -9.74 14.57
C GLU A 215 -3.74 -10.50 13.51
N ILE A 216 -2.44 -10.20 13.42
CA ILE A 216 -1.53 -10.77 12.43
C ILE A 216 -0.38 -11.42 13.18
N VAL A 217 -0.28 -12.74 13.10
CA VAL A 217 0.85 -13.52 13.59
C VAL A 217 1.78 -13.79 12.40
N LEU A 218 3.05 -13.42 12.52
CA LEU A 218 4.09 -13.72 11.55
C LEU A 218 5.12 -14.65 12.18
N ASP A 219 5.11 -15.91 11.74
CA ASP A 219 6.14 -16.92 12.02
C ASP A 219 7.14 -16.92 10.86
N ARG A 220 8.31 -16.30 11.10
CA ARG A 220 9.39 -16.15 10.09
C ARG A 220 10.25 -17.42 9.94
N ASN A 221 9.91 -18.53 10.62
CA ASN A 221 10.69 -19.78 10.64
C ASN A 221 12.20 -19.59 10.94
N ARG A 222 12.51 -18.58 11.76
CA ARG A 222 13.83 -18.33 12.37
C ARG A 222 13.77 -18.76 13.83
N SER A 223 14.91 -18.91 14.50
CA SER A 223 15.03 -19.43 15.87
C SER A 223 14.56 -18.47 16.97
N GLY A 224 13.32 -17.96 16.87
CA GLY A 224 12.69 -17.04 17.80
C GLY A 224 11.17 -17.24 17.83
N SER A 225 10.47 -16.53 18.72
CA SER A 225 9.01 -16.63 18.82
C SER A 225 8.31 -15.90 17.66
N PRO A 226 7.09 -16.34 17.24
CA PRO A 226 6.29 -15.59 16.29
C PRO A 226 6.03 -14.16 16.77
N SER A 227 6.13 -13.20 15.85
CA SER A 227 5.75 -11.82 16.12
C SER A 227 4.24 -11.66 15.94
N VAL A 228 3.59 -10.86 16.80
CA VAL A 228 2.16 -10.55 16.67
C VAL A 228 2.00 -9.03 16.60
N LYS A 229 1.19 -8.56 15.65
CA LYS A 229 0.76 -7.16 15.57
C LYS A 229 -0.74 -7.08 15.39
N SER A 230 -1.34 -5.98 15.80
CA SER A 230 -2.72 -5.68 15.42
C SER A 230 -2.73 -4.57 14.38
N THR A 231 -3.59 -4.71 13.38
CA THR A 231 -3.71 -3.76 12.27
C THR A 231 -5.17 -3.39 12.10
N ARG A 232 -5.47 -2.09 11.98
CA ARG A 232 -6.79 -1.61 11.55
C ARG A 232 -6.68 -1.01 10.16
N VAL A 233 -7.52 -1.45 9.23
CA VAL A 233 -7.65 -0.87 7.90
C VAL A 233 -8.99 -0.14 7.84
N VAL A 234 -8.95 1.19 7.67
CA VAL A 234 -10.14 2.01 7.45
C VAL A 234 -10.16 2.47 6.00
N THR A 235 -11.20 2.14 5.24
CA THR A 235 -11.31 2.57 3.83
C THR A 235 -12.59 3.35 3.60
N LYS A 236 -12.44 4.58 3.07
CA LYS A 236 -13.55 5.44 2.65
C LYS A 236 -13.66 5.41 1.14
N TYR A 237 -14.75 4.88 0.61
CA TYR A 237 -15.06 4.75 -0.80
C TYR A 237 -16.04 5.82 -1.26
N LYS A 238 -15.91 6.24 -2.51
CA LYS A 238 -16.95 6.88 -3.31
C LYS A 238 -17.00 6.22 -4.68
N TRP A 239 -18.20 5.99 -5.22
CA TRP A 239 -18.37 5.37 -6.54
C TRP A 239 -19.38 6.10 -7.42
N ARG A 240 -19.37 5.73 -8.69
CA ARG A 240 -20.32 6.07 -9.75
C ARG A 240 -20.47 4.85 -10.66
N ASP A 241 -21.44 4.86 -11.56
CA ASP A 241 -21.60 3.75 -12.50
C ASP A 241 -20.47 3.75 -13.54
N VAL A 242 -20.21 2.59 -14.14
CA VAL A 242 -19.05 2.42 -15.05
C VAL A 242 -19.21 3.27 -16.31
N ASP A 243 -20.43 3.40 -16.82
CA ASP A 243 -20.72 4.22 -18.00
C ASP A 243 -20.53 5.72 -17.72
N ASP A 244 -20.94 6.19 -16.53
CA ASP A 244 -20.64 7.54 -16.02
C ASP A 244 -19.14 7.76 -15.80
N ALA A 245 -18.38 6.69 -15.60
CA ALA A 245 -16.96 6.78 -15.32
C ALA A 245 -16.15 7.23 -16.55
N ARG A 246 -16.58 6.81 -17.75
CA ARG A 246 -15.88 6.96 -19.03
C ARG A 246 -14.45 6.44 -18.91
N GLU A 247 -13.45 7.25 -19.26
CA GLU A 247 -12.02 6.93 -19.12
C GLU A 247 -11.48 7.08 -17.69
N GLY A 248 -12.29 7.61 -16.76
CA GLY A 248 -11.90 7.83 -15.37
C GLY A 248 -12.25 6.65 -14.45
N PRO A 249 -11.82 6.68 -13.17
CA PRO A 249 -12.17 5.64 -12.20
C PRO A 249 -13.67 5.65 -11.89
N ALA A 250 -14.26 4.45 -11.77
CA ALA A 250 -15.64 4.28 -11.31
C ALA A 250 -15.71 4.23 -9.78
N ILE A 251 -14.68 3.67 -9.13
CA ILE A 251 -14.52 3.65 -7.67
C ILE A 251 -13.23 4.39 -7.30
N VAL A 252 -13.32 5.27 -6.30
CA VAL A 252 -12.16 5.90 -5.67
C VAL A 252 -12.22 5.67 -4.16
N ALA A 253 -11.06 5.54 -3.53
CA ALA A 253 -10.98 5.34 -2.08
C ALA A 253 -9.81 6.07 -1.44
N SER A 254 -10.00 6.42 -0.16
CA SER A 254 -8.93 6.77 0.78
C SER A 254 -8.84 5.65 1.80
N GLN A 255 -7.72 4.95 1.84
CA GLN A 255 -7.44 3.90 2.81
C GLN A 255 -6.40 4.38 3.81
N THR A 256 -6.66 4.17 5.09
CA THR A 256 -5.67 4.39 6.16
C THR A 256 -5.44 3.07 6.89
N VAL A 257 -4.19 2.63 6.91
CA VAL A 257 -3.73 1.47 7.66
C VAL A 257 -3.09 1.98 8.95
N TYR A 258 -3.52 1.44 10.08
CA TYR A 258 -2.98 1.73 11.41
C TYR A 258 -2.38 0.45 11.96
N GLU A 259 -1.16 0.52 12.48
CA GLU A 259 -0.55 -0.58 13.23
C GLU A 259 -0.49 -0.25 14.73
N TYR A 260 -0.77 -1.26 15.54
CA TYR A 260 -0.78 -1.20 17.00
C TYR A 260 0.14 -2.27 17.57
N LEU A 261 0.74 -1.99 18.72
CA LEU A 261 1.42 -3.02 19.51
C LEU A 261 0.42 -4.06 19.98
N SER A 262 0.82 -5.33 19.91
CA SER A 262 0.15 -6.44 20.60
C SER A 262 0.80 -6.67 21.97
N PRO A 263 0.06 -7.09 23.02
CA PRO A 263 0.64 -7.53 24.29
C PRO A 263 1.37 -8.88 24.18
N VAL A 264 1.30 -9.55 23.03
CA VAL A 264 1.95 -10.84 22.76
C VAL A 264 2.88 -10.68 21.56
N GLY A 265 3.95 -11.48 21.50
CA GLY A 265 4.86 -11.57 20.36
C GLY A 265 6.12 -10.74 20.51
N ASP A 266 7.13 -11.11 19.72
CA ASP A 266 8.53 -10.73 19.89
C ASP A 266 8.79 -9.24 20.17
N ALA A 267 9.66 -8.99 21.16
CA ALA A 267 10.08 -7.66 21.63
C ALA A 267 11.09 -6.99 20.67
N GLY A 268 11.56 -7.71 19.65
CA GLY A 268 12.69 -7.29 18.83
C GLY A 268 13.97 -7.35 19.66
N THR A 269 14.84 -6.35 19.53
CA THR A 269 16.08 -6.24 20.31
C THR A 269 15.89 -5.71 21.74
N ALA A 270 14.65 -5.41 22.15
CA ALA A 270 14.33 -4.94 23.50
C ALA A 270 14.05 -6.11 24.46
N SER A 271 14.12 -5.88 25.77
CA SER A 271 13.69 -6.89 26.74
C SER A 271 12.17 -7.09 26.69
N ARG A 272 11.69 -8.21 27.23
CA ARG A 272 10.23 -8.45 27.34
C ARG A 272 9.55 -7.37 28.17
N ASP A 273 10.18 -6.93 29.25
CA ASP A 273 9.67 -5.89 30.15
C ASP A 273 9.57 -4.53 29.42
N ASP A 274 10.52 -4.22 28.53
CA ASP A 274 10.47 -3.02 27.69
C ASP A 274 9.28 -3.05 26.70
N ALA A 275 9.00 -4.22 26.12
CA ALA A 275 7.91 -4.40 25.17
C ALA A 275 6.52 -4.30 25.84
N ASP A 276 6.35 -4.92 27.01
CA ASP A 276 5.13 -4.83 27.81
C ASP A 276 4.91 -3.38 28.28
N ALA A 277 5.98 -2.72 28.75
CA ALA A 277 5.93 -1.30 29.13
C ALA A 277 5.64 -0.37 27.93
N ALA A 278 6.16 -0.68 26.74
CA ALA A 278 5.84 0.07 25.51
C ALA A 278 4.38 -0.11 25.09
N PHE A 279 3.84 -1.32 25.17
CA PHE A 279 2.43 -1.60 24.92
C PHE A 279 1.52 -0.79 25.87
N ILE A 280 1.81 -0.81 27.17
CA ILE A 280 1.08 -0.04 28.18
C ILE A 280 1.17 1.47 27.92
N ARG A 281 2.36 2.00 27.59
CA ARG A 281 2.55 3.44 27.26
C ARG A 281 1.86 3.86 25.95
N ALA A 282 1.72 2.96 24.98
CA ALA A 282 1.00 3.24 23.75
C ALA A 282 -0.50 3.47 23.99
N ARG A 283 -1.09 2.82 25.01
CA ARG A 283 -2.51 2.97 25.41
C ARG A 283 -3.49 2.75 24.25
N GLY A 284 -3.24 1.71 23.44
CA GLY A 284 -4.08 1.38 22.27
C GLY A 284 -4.06 2.40 21.13
N ARG A 285 -3.13 3.37 21.14
CA ARG A 285 -2.91 4.29 20.01
C ARG A 285 -2.03 3.64 18.95
N ALA A 286 -2.20 4.06 17.69
CA ALA A 286 -1.41 3.56 16.57
C ALA A 286 0.07 3.99 16.72
N VAL A 287 0.99 3.05 16.46
CA VAL A 287 2.44 3.29 16.46
C VAL A 287 2.99 3.59 15.07
N SER A 288 2.32 3.09 14.03
CA SER A 288 2.54 3.42 12.63
C SER A 288 1.20 3.67 11.95
N GLN A 289 1.18 4.59 10.99
CA GLN A 289 0.04 4.88 10.14
C GLN A 289 0.53 5.09 8.71
N SER A 290 -0.15 4.51 7.72
CA SER A 290 0.05 4.83 6.30
C SER A 290 -1.26 5.13 5.59
N VAL A 291 -1.26 6.16 4.74
CA VAL A 291 -2.44 6.64 4.01
C VAL A 291 -2.24 6.42 2.51
N HIS A 292 -3.23 5.81 1.88
CA HIS A 292 -3.24 5.46 0.48
C HIS A 292 -4.43 6.08 -0.24
N ARG A 293 -4.21 6.61 -1.44
CA ARG A 293 -5.28 7.00 -2.39
C ARG A 293 -5.37 5.94 -3.46
N ILE A 294 -6.56 5.41 -3.68
CA ILE A 294 -6.82 4.31 -4.60
C ILE A 294 -7.84 4.76 -5.64
N ALA A 295 -7.56 4.51 -6.91
CA ALA A 295 -8.49 4.69 -8.02
C ALA A 295 -8.65 3.35 -8.74
N MET A 296 -9.89 2.97 -9.07
CA MET A 296 -10.21 1.69 -9.71
C MET A 296 -10.99 1.95 -11.00
N ILE A 297 -10.47 1.41 -12.10
CA ILE A 297 -11.18 1.25 -13.37
C ILE A 297 -11.60 -0.21 -13.51
N ARG A 298 -12.63 -0.50 -14.30
CA ARG A 298 -13.02 -1.88 -14.59
C ARG A 298 -11.83 -2.61 -15.23
N TYR A 299 -11.47 -3.78 -14.72
CA TYR A 299 -10.48 -4.61 -15.41
C TYR A 299 -11.22 -5.27 -16.58
N PRO A 300 -10.70 -5.20 -17.82
CA PRO A 300 -11.30 -5.93 -18.93
C PRO A 300 -11.35 -7.42 -18.58
N ASP A 301 -12.46 -8.08 -18.92
CA ASP A 301 -12.61 -9.51 -18.70
C ASP A 301 -11.47 -10.25 -19.43
N ARG A 302 -10.88 -11.25 -18.74
CA ARG A 302 -9.83 -12.13 -19.27
C ARG A 302 -10.41 -13.26 -20.10
#